data_AF-A3Y7V4-F1
#
_entry.id   AF-A3Y7V4-F1
#
_cell.length_a   1.000
_cell.length_b   1.000
_cell.length_c   1.000
_cell.angle_alpha   90.00
_cell.angle_beta   90.00
_cell.angle_gamma   90.00
#
_symmetry.space_group_name_H-M   'P 1'
#
loop_
_entity.id
_entity.type
_entity.pdbx_description
1 polymer ?
#
loop_
_entity_poly.entity_id
_entity_poly.type
_entity_poly.pdbx_seq_one_letter_code
_entity_poly.pdbx_strand_id
1 'polypeptide(L)'
;MFRKSFYLSFLLIGVATSPSALAEVSANFESGHTALQVFDQAGISSMPLWLKVWIGIMMITFASGLLFVWKHPIARWAVGGFLMPFLVMGEIINALGWPFLSGSIALAHLIFWTPALLLLLWKRPFLDTNQGIPFRIWSAAMTGVILFSFIFDIRDSFIYVSHFSAI
;
A
#
# COMPACT_ATOMS: atom_id res chain seq x y z
N MET A 1 -1.60 38.20 9.66
CA MET A 1 -1.25 37.94 8.24
C MET A 1 -0.79 36.48 8.14
N PHE A 2 -1.74 35.56 7.94
CA PHE A 2 -1.49 34.11 7.86
C PHE A 2 -0.93 33.75 6.48
N ARG A 3 0.33 33.30 6.42
CA ARG A 3 0.91 32.75 5.19
C ARG A 3 0.66 31.25 5.13
N LYS A 4 -0.15 30.89 4.14
CA LYS A 4 -0.45 29.54 3.65
C LYS A 4 0.84 28.83 3.25
N SER A 5 1.27 27.83 4.01
CA SER A 5 2.04 26.68 3.52
C SER A 5 1.94 25.53 4.51
N PHE A 6 0.69 25.19 4.85
CA PHE A 6 0.33 24.07 5.74
C PHE A 6 -0.46 23.03 4.92
N TYR A 7 -0.02 22.78 3.69
CA TYR A 7 -0.68 21.87 2.76
C TYR A 7 0.23 20.65 2.56
N LEU A 8 -0.29 19.48 2.93
CA LEU A 8 0.15 18.13 2.53
C LEU A 8 1.43 17.53 3.16
N SER A 9 1.67 17.72 4.45
CA SER A 9 2.75 16.99 5.17
C SER A 9 2.28 15.83 6.07
N PHE A 10 1.01 15.44 6.03
CA PHE A 10 0.44 14.41 6.92
C PHE A 10 -0.23 13.25 6.20
N LEU A 11 0.44 12.70 5.18
CA LEU A 11 0.21 11.33 4.69
C LEU A 11 1.42 10.44 4.97
N LEU A 12 2.11 10.74 6.08
CA LEU A 12 3.09 9.89 6.77
C LEU A 12 2.43 9.46 8.08
N ILE A 13 1.52 8.50 8.01
CA ILE A 13 1.02 7.83 9.21
C ILE A 13 2.08 6.81 9.61
N GLY A 14 2.94 7.23 10.56
CA GLY A 14 3.37 6.40 11.67
C GLY A 14 4.26 5.19 11.40
N VAL A 15 5.42 5.37 10.76
CA VAL A 15 6.54 4.46 11.06
C VAL A 15 7.39 5.16 12.12
N ALA A 16 7.33 4.68 13.36
CA ALA A 16 8.21 5.10 14.44
C ALA A 16 9.61 4.48 14.22
N THR A 17 10.25 4.76 13.09
CA THR A 17 11.68 4.51 12.92
C THR A 17 12.42 5.68 13.54
N SER A 18 13.39 5.38 14.42
CA SER A 18 14.26 6.40 14.99
C SER A 18 14.94 7.18 13.85
N PRO A 19 15.20 8.50 14.00
CA PRO A 19 15.86 9.30 12.97
C PRO A 19 17.19 8.71 12.48
N SER A 20 17.89 7.95 13.33
CA SER A 20 19.11 7.23 12.99
C SER A 20 18.88 6.06 12.02
N ALA A 21 17.80 5.30 12.17
CA ALA A 21 17.47 4.19 11.27
C ALA A 21 17.06 4.70 9.88
N LEU A 22 16.34 5.82 9.82
CA LEU A 22 16.01 6.47 8.55
C LEU A 22 17.25 7.04 7.85
N ALA A 23 18.18 7.62 8.61
CA ALA A 23 19.44 8.15 8.08
C ALA A 23 20.34 7.05 7.50
N GLU A 24 20.47 5.91 8.19
CA GLU A 24 21.28 4.78 7.72
C GLU A 24 20.72 4.13 6.45
N VAL A 25 19.39 4.02 6.32
CA VAL A 25 18.76 3.54 5.09
C VAL A 25 19.01 4.49 3.93
N SER A 26 18.89 5.80 4.15
CA SER A 26 19.13 6.82 3.10
C SER A 26 20.60 6.92 2.67
N ALA A 27 21.54 6.49 3.51
CA ALA A 27 22.97 6.49 3.19
C ALA A 27 23.39 5.29 2.31
N ASN A 28 22.66 4.18 2.39
CA ASN A 28 23.04 2.92 1.77
C ASN A 28 22.17 2.53 0.56
N PHE A 29 21.00 3.14 0.40
CA PHE A 29 20.05 2.80 -0.67
C PHE A 29 19.64 4.04 -1.46
N GLU A 30 19.54 3.88 -2.77
CA GLU A 30 19.10 4.95 -3.66
C GLU A 30 17.61 5.22 -3.52
N SER A 31 17.21 6.49 -3.64
CA SER A 31 15.81 6.89 -3.75
C SER A 31 15.21 6.39 -5.06
N GLY A 32 14.01 5.83 -5.00
CA GLY A 32 13.35 5.29 -6.19
C GLY A 32 12.05 4.57 -5.89
N HIS A 33 11.70 3.60 -6.73
CA HIS A 33 10.42 2.90 -6.67
C HIS A 33 10.52 1.40 -6.93
N THR A 34 11.74 0.88 -7.08
CA THR A 34 12.00 -0.55 -7.25
C THR A 34 12.30 -1.20 -5.90
N ALA A 35 12.25 -2.54 -5.84
CA ALA A 35 12.29 -3.32 -4.61
C ALA A 35 13.34 -2.90 -3.56
N LEU A 36 14.57 -2.56 -4.00
CA LEU A 36 15.70 -2.25 -3.13
C LEU A 36 15.96 -0.73 -2.99
N GLN A 37 15.00 0.11 -3.39
CA GLN A 37 15.13 1.56 -3.32
C GLN A 37 14.27 2.16 -2.21
N VAL A 38 14.72 3.29 -1.68
CA VAL A 38 14.00 4.07 -0.67
C VAL A 38 12.81 4.75 -1.33
N PHE A 39 11.62 4.49 -0.79
CA PHE A 39 10.38 5.12 -1.24
C PHE A 39 10.19 6.48 -0.55
N ASP A 40 10.92 7.49 -1.02
CA ASP A 40 10.88 8.85 -0.49
C ASP A 40 10.36 9.86 -1.54
N GLN A 41 10.39 11.16 -1.21
CA GLN A 41 9.94 12.21 -2.11
C GLN A 41 10.75 12.28 -3.42
N ALA A 42 12.06 12.00 -3.38
CA ALA A 42 12.90 11.96 -4.57
C ALA A 42 12.55 10.75 -5.44
N GLY A 43 12.33 9.59 -4.82
CA GLY A 43 11.85 8.37 -5.45
C GLY A 43 10.51 8.60 -6.14
N ILE A 44 9.53 9.15 -5.43
CA ILE A 44 8.22 9.53 -6.00
C ILE A 44 8.40 10.49 -7.17
N SER A 45 9.25 11.50 -7.05
CA SER A 45 9.47 12.50 -8.11
C SER A 45 10.07 11.87 -9.38
N SER A 46 10.93 10.87 -9.23
CA SER A 46 11.56 10.13 -10.34
C SER A 46 10.64 9.14 -11.06
N MET A 47 9.51 8.74 -10.44
CA MET A 47 8.61 7.75 -11.03
C MET A 47 8.02 8.19 -12.38
N PRO A 48 7.85 7.25 -13.33
CA PRO A 48 7.06 7.48 -14.54
C PRO A 48 5.66 8.00 -14.22
N LEU A 49 5.13 8.88 -15.08
CA LEU A 49 3.82 9.50 -14.86
C LEU A 49 2.69 8.47 -14.71
N TRP A 50 2.71 7.41 -15.52
CA TRP A 50 1.67 6.38 -15.46
C TRP A 50 1.59 5.70 -14.09
N LEU A 51 2.74 5.50 -13.42
CA LEU A 51 2.80 4.89 -12.09
C LEU A 51 2.25 5.83 -11.01
N LYS A 52 2.58 7.13 -11.10
CA LYS A 52 2.00 8.16 -10.23
C LYS A 52 0.48 8.20 -10.34
N VAL A 53 -0.04 8.15 -11.57
CA VAL A 53 -1.48 8.10 -11.84
C VAL A 53 -2.09 6.82 -11.27
N TRP A 54 -1.43 5.67 -11.45
CA TRP A 54 -1.88 4.39 -10.90
C TRP A 54 -1.99 4.42 -9.37
N ILE A 55 -0.96 4.92 -8.68
CA ILE A 55 -0.97 5.11 -7.22
C ILE A 55 -2.16 6.00 -6.82
N GLY A 56 -2.41 7.09 -7.54
CA GLY A 56 -3.58 7.94 -7.31
C GLY A 56 -4.91 7.20 -7.41
N ILE A 57 -5.10 6.40 -8.46
CA ILE A 57 -6.29 5.56 -8.65
C ILE A 57 -6.45 4.58 -7.48
N MET A 58 -5.38 3.86 -7.16
CA MET A 58 -5.33 2.90 -6.07
C MET A 58 -5.75 3.54 -4.74
N MET A 59 -5.16 4.68 -4.39
CA MET A 59 -5.46 5.43 -3.16
C MET A 59 -6.94 5.85 -3.10
N ILE A 60 -7.50 6.36 -4.19
CA ILE A 60 -8.91 6.77 -4.25
C ILE A 60 -9.84 5.56 -4.12
N THR A 61 -9.51 4.43 -4.76
CA THR A 61 -10.30 3.20 -4.67
C THR A 61 -10.31 2.63 -3.24
N PHE A 62 -9.16 2.61 -2.54
CA PHE A 62 -9.11 2.23 -1.13
C PHE A 62 -9.83 3.21 -0.22
N ALA A 63 -9.59 4.52 -0.38
CA ALA A 63 -10.23 5.55 0.43
C ALA A 63 -11.76 5.55 0.28
N SER A 64 -12.28 5.38 -0.93
CA SER A 64 -13.73 5.27 -1.18
C SER A 64 -14.37 4.05 -0.51
N GLY A 65 -13.58 3.04 -0.14
CA GLY A 65 -14.03 1.90 0.67
C GLY A 65 -14.61 2.32 2.02
N LEU A 66 -14.18 3.45 2.59
CA LEU A 66 -14.71 4.01 3.84
C LEU A 66 -16.21 4.27 3.80
N LEU A 67 -16.78 4.51 2.62
CA LEU A 67 -18.22 4.71 2.46
C LEU A 67 -19.02 3.43 2.72
N PHE A 68 -18.39 2.26 2.61
CA PHE A 68 -19.05 0.96 2.64
C PHE A 68 -18.76 0.15 3.91
N VAL A 69 -17.80 0.56 4.75
CA VAL A 69 -17.35 -0.22 5.92
C VAL A 69 -18.45 -0.51 6.93
N TRP A 70 -19.45 0.36 7.07
CA TRP A 70 -20.52 0.16 8.04
C TRP A 70 -21.46 -0.98 7.65
N LYS A 71 -21.76 -1.11 6.36
CA LYS A 71 -22.73 -2.09 5.85
C LYS A 71 -22.09 -3.35 5.31
N HIS A 72 -20.87 -3.27 4.78
CA HIS A 72 -20.24 -4.35 4.04
C HIS A 72 -18.97 -4.83 4.76
N PRO A 73 -18.96 -6.05 5.32
CA PRO A 73 -17.77 -6.63 5.93
C PRO A 73 -16.55 -6.67 4.99
N ILE A 74 -16.77 -6.94 3.69
CA ILE A 74 -15.70 -6.96 2.68
C ILE A 74 -14.99 -5.60 2.60
N ALA A 75 -15.71 -4.49 2.73
CA ALA A 75 -15.11 -3.16 2.74
C ALA A 75 -14.23 -2.94 3.97
N ARG A 76 -14.57 -3.53 5.13
CA ARG A 76 -13.73 -3.48 6.34
C ARG A 76 -12.41 -4.20 6.12
N TRP A 77 -12.43 -5.33 5.42
CA TRP A 77 -11.21 -6.06 5.07
C TRP A 77 -10.34 -5.28 4.08
N ALA A 78 -10.93 -4.65 3.06
CA ALA A 78 -10.16 -3.83 2.11
C ALA A 78 -9.54 -2.59 2.79
N VAL A 79 -10.35 -1.83 3.53
CA VAL A 79 -9.87 -0.64 4.26
C VAL A 79 -8.90 -1.01 5.36
N GLY A 80 -9.19 -2.06 6.13
CA GLY A 80 -8.30 -2.57 7.17
C GLY A 80 -6.98 -3.04 6.59
N GLY A 81 -7.00 -3.79 5.48
CA GLY A 81 -5.79 -4.20 4.77
C GLY A 81 -4.96 -3.04 4.25
N PHE A 82 -5.61 -1.92 3.90
CA PHE A 82 -4.91 -0.70 3.51
C PHE A 82 -4.30 0.05 4.71
N LEU A 83 -5.01 0.12 5.85
CA LEU A 83 -4.58 0.90 7.01
C LEU A 83 -3.59 0.15 7.93
N MET A 84 -3.75 -1.17 8.08
CA MET A 84 -2.94 -1.97 9.00
C MET A 84 -1.42 -1.89 8.73
N PRO A 85 -0.93 -1.94 7.48
CA PRO A 85 0.49 -1.78 7.18
C PRO A 85 1.14 -0.56 7.84
N PHE A 86 0.45 0.59 7.86
CA PHE A 86 0.95 1.82 8.47
C PHE A 86 1.17 1.71 9.98
N LEU A 87 0.50 0.76 10.65
CA LEU A 87 0.55 0.60 12.10
C LEU A 87 1.58 -0.44 12.54
N VAL A 88 1.82 -1.46 11.72
CA VAL A 88 2.58 -2.64 12.17
C VAL A 88 3.79 -2.99 11.30
N MET A 89 3.80 -2.59 10.02
CA MET A 89 4.83 -3.07 9.10
C MET A 89 6.22 -2.54 9.45
N GLY A 90 6.31 -1.27 9.88
CA GLY A 90 7.58 -0.68 10.32
C GLY A 90 8.22 -1.47 11.47
N GLU A 91 7.43 -1.84 12.48
CA GLU A 91 7.89 -2.63 13.62
C GLU A 91 8.27 -4.06 13.22
N ILE A 92 7.50 -4.69 12.32
CA ILE A 92 7.81 -6.03 11.80
C ILE A 92 9.15 -6.02 11.06
N ILE A 93 9.36 -5.06 10.15
CA ILE A 93 10.59 -4.93 9.37
C ILE A 93 11.79 -4.65 10.28
N ASN A 94 11.61 -3.78 11.29
CA ASN A 94 12.65 -3.51 12.28
C ASN A 94 12.99 -4.76 13.11
N ALA A 95 11.99 -5.50 13.58
CA ALA A 95 12.20 -6.73 14.34
C ALA A 95 12.92 -7.83 13.55
N LEU A 96 12.80 -7.83 12.21
CA LEU A 96 13.55 -8.70 11.30
C LEU A 96 14.98 -8.20 11.03
N GLY A 97 15.35 -7.01 11.46
CA GLY A 97 16.63 -6.36 11.16
C GLY A 97 16.76 -5.95 9.69
N TRP A 98 15.64 -5.76 8.99
CA TRP A 98 15.63 -5.42 7.57
C TRP A 98 15.41 -3.92 7.35
N PRO A 99 15.94 -3.31 6.27
CA PRO A 99 15.71 -1.91 5.97
C PRO A 99 14.31 -1.71 5.35
N PHE A 100 13.64 -0.61 5.72
CA PHE A 100 12.33 -0.26 5.16
C PHE A 100 12.47 0.34 3.76
N LEU A 101 12.32 -0.49 2.73
CA LEU A 101 12.45 -0.15 1.30
C LEU A 101 11.14 -0.38 0.54
N SER A 102 11.05 0.05 -0.71
CA SER A 102 9.85 -0.12 -1.55
C SER A 102 9.35 -1.57 -1.61
N GLY A 103 10.25 -2.56 -1.60
CA GLY A 103 9.89 -3.98 -1.56
C GLY A 103 9.18 -4.41 -0.27
N SER A 104 9.43 -3.74 0.86
CA SER A 104 8.67 -3.96 2.10
C SER A 104 7.24 -3.44 2.02
N ILE A 105 7.01 -2.36 1.25
CA ILE A 105 5.66 -1.84 0.96
C ILE A 105 4.90 -2.84 0.08
N ALA A 106 5.54 -3.34 -0.98
CA ALA A 106 5.00 -4.42 -1.81
C ALA A 106 4.65 -5.66 -0.97
N LEU A 107 5.53 -6.07 -0.06
CA LEU A 107 5.30 -7.21 0.82
C LEU A 107 4.08 -6.97 1.73
N ALA A 108 3.93 -5.75 2.24
CA ALA A 108 2.77 -5.38 3.02
C ALA A 108 1.47 -5.46 2.19
N HIS A 109 1.48 -5.01 0.94
CA HIS A 109 0.30 -5.18 0.06
C HIS A 109 -0.09 -6.65 -0.06
N LEU A 110 0.88 -7.54 -0.33
CA LEU A 110 0.59 -8.97 -0.45
C LEU A 110 -0.02 -9.54 0.83
N ILE A 111 0.56 -9.24 1.99
CA ILE A 111 0.10 -9.80 3.27
C ILE A 111 -1.29 -9.23 3.63
N PHE A 112 -1.43 -7.91 3.61
CA PHE A 112 -2.59 -7.24 4.17
C PHE A 112 -3.77 -7.11 3.20
N TRP A 113 -3.54 -7.10 1.88
CA TRP A 113 -4.63 -7.01 0.90
C TRP A 113 -5.17 -8.37 0.47
N THR A 114 -4.40 -9.46 0.64
CA THR A 114 -4.82 -10.81 0.27
C THR A 114 -6.14 -11.24 0.92
N PRO A 115 -6.39 -11.03 2.23
CA PRO A 115 -7.68 -11.36 2.82
C PRO A 115 -8.87 -10.67 2.12
N ALA A 116 -8.72 -9.39 1.76
CA ALA A 116 -9.74 -8.65 1.03
C ALA A 116 -9.93 -9.22 -0.38
N LEU A 117 -8.84 -9.50 -1.09
CA LEU A 117 -8.88 -10.10 -2.43
C LEU A 117 -9.59 -11.45 -2.44
N LEU A 118 -9.26 -12.33 -1.48
CA LEU A 118 -9.90 -13.64 -1.36
C LEU A 118 -11.41 -13.51 -1.17
N LEU A 119 -11.85 -12.57 -0.31
CA LEU A 119 -13.28 -12.32 -0.11
C LEU A 119 -13.96 -11.75 -1.36
N LEU A 120 -13.30 -10.84 -2.07
CA LEU A 120 -13.80 -10.27 -3.32
C LEU A 120 -13.97 -11.34 -4.40
N LEU A 121 -12.99 -12.22 -4.58
CA LEU A 121 -13.02 -13.28 -5.60
C LEU A 121 -13.93 -14.45 -5.23
N TRP A 122 -14.07 -14.77 -3.95
CA TRP A 122 -14.95 -15.83 -3.47
C TRP A 122 -16.41 -15.35 -3.50
N LYS A 123 -16.73 -14.27 -2.78
CA LYS A 123 -18.11 -13.81 -2.63
C LYS A 123 -18.63 -13.08 -3.87
N ARG A 124 -17.73 -12.57 -4.72
CA ARG A 124 -18.03 -11.88 -5.99
C ARG A 124 -19.14 -10.84 -5.86
N PRO A 125 -19.06 -9.90 -4.90
CA PRO A 125 -20.10 -8.90 -4.67
C PRO A 125 -20.39 -8.04 -5.90
N PHE A 126 -19.43 -7.91 -6.83
CA PHE A 126 -19.61 -7.20 -8.10
C PHE A 126 -20.62 -7.87 -9.04
N LEU A 127 -20.81 -9.20 -8.94
CA LEU A 127 -21.80 -9.95 -9.72
C LEU A 127 -23.14 -10.14 -8.98
N ASP A 128 -23.19 -9.88 -7.67
CA ASP A 128 -24.39 -10.08 -6.87
C ASP A 128 -25.41 -8.94 -7.09
N THR A 129 -26.53 -9.25 -7.74
CA THR A 129 -27.60 -8.29 -8.02
C THR A 129 -28.36 -7.83 -6.78
N ASN A 130 -28.21 -8.52 -5.65
CA ASN A 130 -28.81 -8.09 -4.38
C ASN A 130 -28.03 -6.94 -3.72
N GLN A 131 -26.81 -6.65 -4.20
CA GLN A 131 -26.03 -5.51 -3.73
C GLN A 131 -26.41 -4.23 -4.48
N GLY A 132 -26.34 -3.10 -3.79
CA GLY A 132 -26.52 -1.79 -4.43
C GLY A 132 -25.45 -1.54 -5.50
N ILE A 133 -25.86 -0.94 -6.63
CA ILE A 133 -24.99 -0.63 -7.78
C ILE A 133 -23.67 0.05 -7.36
N PRO A 134 -23.65 1.04 -6.45
CA PRO A 134 -22.39 1.69 -6.06
C PRO A 134 -21.38 0.73 -5.44
N PHE A 135 -21.84 -0.17 -4.56
CA PHE A 135 -20.97 -1.16 -3.91
C PHE A 135 -20.45 -2.19 -4.91
N ARG A 136 -21.30 -2.60 -5.86
CA ARG A 136 -20.90 -3.53 -6.93
C ARG A 136 -19.77 -2.95 -7.78
N ILE A 137 -19.94 -1.71 -8.26
CA ILE A 137 -18.92 -1.01 -9.05
C ILE A 137 -17.63 -0.84 -8.24
N TRP A 138 -17.75 -0.36 -7.00
CA TRP A 138 -16.58 -0.20 -6.12
C TRP A 138 -15.85 -1.53 -5.90
N SER A 139 -16.58 -2.61 -5.63
CA SER A 139 -15.96 -3.92 -5.40
C SER A 139 -15.30 -4.50 -6.66
N ALA A 140 -15.84 -4.22 -7.85
CA ALA A 140 -15.20 -4.57 -9.12
C ALA A 140 -13.90 -3.79 -9.31
N ALA A 141 -13.94 -2.47 -9.10
CA ALA A 141 -12.77 -1.60 -9.18
C ALA A 141 -11.69 -2.02 -8.17
N MET A 142 -12.07 -2.27 -6.92
CA MET A 142 -11.19 -2.74 -5.86
C MET A 142 -10.51 -4.06 -6.23
N THR A 143 -11.28 -5.01 -6.78
CA THR A 143 -10.74 -6.30 -7.25
C THR A 143 -9.70 -6.07 -8.34
N GLY A 144 -10.00 -5.21 -9.33
CA GLY A 144 -9.07 -4.87 -10.41
C GLY A 144 -7.80 -4.18 -9.91
N VAL A 145 -7.93 -3.25 -8.97
CA VAL A 145 -6.80 -2.54 -8.35
C VAL A 145 -5.86 -3.51 -7.64
N ILE A 146 -6.39 -4.37 -6.76
CA ILE A 146 -5.54 -5.31 -6.02
C ILE A 146 -4.86 -6.29 -6.99
N LEU A 147 -5.60 -6.86 -7.94
CA LEU A 147 -5.03 -7.81 -8.91
C LEU A 147 -3.92 -7.20 -9.76
N PHE A 148 -4.12 -5.97 -10.26
CA PHE A 148 -3.12 -5.30 -11.08
C PHE A 148 -1.89 -4.93 -10.25
N SER A 149 -2.05 -4.39 -9.04
CA SER A 149 -0.93 -4.08 -8.15
C SER A 149 -0.13 -5.33 -7.79
N PHE A 150 -0.81 -6.46 -7.55
CA PHE A 150 -0.14 -7.73 -7.19
C PHE A 150 0.83 -8.24 -8.25
N ILE A 151 0.67 -7.88 -9.53
CA ILE A 151 1.64 -8.22 -10.59
C ILE A 151 3.02 -7.64 -10.26
N PHE A 152 3.06 -6.39 -9.77
CA PHE A 152 4.30 -5.72 -9.39
C PHE A 152 4.72 -6.08 -7.96
N ASP A 153 3.75 -6.15 -7.04
CA ASP A 153 4.04 -6.42 -5.64
C ASP A 153 4.67 -7.81 -5.45
N ILE A 154 4.23 -8.84 -6.18
CA ILE A 154 4.84 -10.18 -6.13
C ILE A 154 6.32 -10.13 -6.50
N ARG A 155 6.65 -9.48 -7.63
CA ARG A 155 8.03 -9.37 -8.11
C ARG A 155 8.90 -8.62 -7.08
N ASP A 156 8.43 -7.46 -6.63
CA ASP A 156 9.24 -6.59 -5.78
C ASP A 156 9.38 -7.15 -4.36
N SER A 157 8.35 -7.80 -3.84
CA SER A 157 8.42 -8.54 -2.58
C SER A 157 9.40 -9.71 -2.66
N PHE A 158 9.39 -10.45 -3.77
CA PHE A 158 10.30 -11.57 -3.96
C PHE A 158 11.76 -11.11 -4.02
N ILE A 159 12.08 -10.05 -4.78
CA ILE A 159 13.42 -9.45 -4.83
C ILE A 159 13.87 -8.99 -3.44
N TYR A 160 12.99 -8.31 -2.71
CA TYR A 160 13.29 -7.80 -1.38
C TYR A 160 13.53 -8.93 -0.36
N VAL A 161 12.63 -9.91 -0.29
CA VAL A 161 12.75 -11.03 0.64
C VAL A 161 13.99 -11.87 0.31
N SER A 162 14.23 -12.24 -0.95
CA SER A 162 15.42 -13.01 -1.33
C SER A 162 16.72 -12.28 -0.97
N HIS A 163 16.77 -10.96 -1.12
CA HIS A 163 17.94 -10.16 -0.76
C HIS A 163 18.26 -10.17 0.74
N PHE A 164 17.25 -10.14 1.62
CA PHE A 164 17.47 -10.00 3.07
C PHE A 164 17.26 -11.28 3.90
N SER A 165 16.60 -12.31 3.35
CA SER A 165 16.32 -13.56 4.07
C SER A 165 17.36 -14.67 3.85
N ALA A 166 18.39 -14.45 3.03
CA ALA A 166 19.41 -15.46 2.67
C ALA A 166 18.80 -16.77 2.13
N ILE A 167 17.69 -16.67 1.39
CA ILE A 167 17.09 -17.76 0.60
C ILE A 167 17.61 -17.67 -0.84
#